data_AF-A0A531E3N9-F1
#
_entry.id   AF-A0A531E3N9-F1
#
_cell.length_a   1.000
_cell.length_b   1.000
_cell.length_c   1.000
_cell.angle_alpha   90.00
_cell.angle_beta   90.00
_cell.angle_gamma   90.00
#
_symmetry.space_group_name_H-M   'P 1'
#
loop_
_entity.id
_entity.type
_entity.pdbx_description
1 polymer ?
#
loop_
_entity_poly.entity_id
_entity_poly.type
_entity_poly.pdbx_seq_one_letter_code
_entity_poly.pdbx_strand_id
1 'polypeptide(L)'
;MNTFFSLGENISIDATLEDHSTFVWKDHQIRVIPAKGHTYGMVSLITRVDGQKVAFTGDQMSTGGNLYQLHAMEYAYGDLAGVEFTMQSVLALNKENVSIAYPSHGEAISEVNADIERLEPKLEKLANISRLFTSGWNTGFEDWKTLRESKLEKISDHLLWAGPYTCSNFYVVLSGSGHAMLIDYGLSSPGHLHFGNDHSGMRALRFVEHHIDQLRDDYGVQQIELVVPTHIHDDHICGIPFLQRKFGTECWALDCVAEVMGRQHPSECLDVTDPLHLAVNRSNLNVLKTSGGGRAAFSLTQNR
;
A
#
# COMPACT_ATOMS: atom_id res chain seq x y z
N MET A 1 21.21 8.27 -18.02
CA MET A 1 20.88 8.97 -16.76
C MET A 1 20.79 10.46 -17.10
N ASN A 2 19.58 11.00 -17.25
CA ASN A 2 19.39 12.34 -17.80
C ASN A 2 19.24 13.36 -16.66
N THR A 3 20.15 14.32 -16.58
CA THR A 3 20.35 15.25 -15.44
C THR A 3 19.79 16.66 -15.69
N PHE A 4 18.64 16.80 -16.35
CA PHE A 4 18.22 18.15 -16.80
C PHE A 4 17.51 19.02 -15.75
N PHE A 5 17.18 18.52 -14.56
CA PHE A 5 16.49 19.32 -13.53
C PHE A 5 16.86 18.96 -12.08
N SER A 6 18.16 18.85 -11.78
CA SER A 6 18.60 18.65 -10.39
C SER A 6 19.57 19.74 -9.98
N LEU A 7 19.42 20.22 -8.74
CA LEU A 7 20.37 21.16 -8.15
C LEU A 7 21.76 20.50 -8.10
N GLY A 8 22.80 21.28 -8.42
CA GLY A 8 24.19 20.81 -8.42
C GLY A 8 24.80 20.68 -7.02
N GLU A 9 24.00 20.90 -5.98
CA GLU A 9 24.41 20.87 -4.57
C GLU A 9 23.38 20.10 -3.73
N ASN A 10 23.84 19.60 -2.59
CA ASN A 10 22.96 18.97 -1.62
C ASN A 10 22.08 20.04 -0.97
N ILE A 11 20.78 19.78 -0.90
CA ILE A 11 19.84 20.59 -0.14
C ILE A 11 19.70 19.97 1.25
N SER A 12 19.70 20.80 2.30
CA SER A 12 19.37 20.34 3.64
C SER A 12 17.92 19.85 3.68
N ILE A 13 17.71 18.63 4.17
CA ILE A 13 16.38 18.08 4.40
C ILE A 13 15.88 18.62 5.75
N ASP A 14 14.79 19.40 5.73
CA ASP A 14 14.16 19.91 6.95
C ASP A 14 13.32 18.84 7.66
N ALA A 15 12.60 18.02 6.89
CA ALA A 15 11.76 16.93 7.39
C ALA A 15 11.51 15.87 6.31
N THR A 16 11.23 14.64 6.75
CA THR A 16 10.72 13.55 5.90
C THR A 16 9.21 13.43 6.08
N LEU A 17 8.49 13.22 4.98
CA LEU A 17 7.05 12.98 4.99
C LEU A 17 6.79 11.47 4.93
N GLU A 18 6.49 10.86 6.07
CA GLU A 18 6.23 9.42 6.13
C GLU A 18 4.80 9.08 5.67
N ASP A 19 4.66 8.02 4.86
CA ASP A 19 3.35 7.59 4.37
C ASP A 19 2.40 7.17 5.48
N HIS A 20 1.13 7.56 5.30
CA HIS A 20 0.03 7.33 6.23
C HIS A 20 0.20 8.02 7.60
N SER A 21 1.27 8.81 7.79
CA SER A 21 1.51 9.60 8.99
C SER A 21 0.80 10.96 8.93
N THR A 22 0.82 11.65 10.08
CA THR A 22 0.39 13.04 10.20
C THR A 22 1.52 13.83 10.84
N PHE A 23 1.90 14.95 10.24
CA PHE A 23 2.86 15.88 10.83
C PHE A 23 2.21 17.24 11.09
N VAL A 24 2.83 18.03 11.98
CA VAL A 24 2.35 19.37 12.32
C VAL A 24 3.24 20.40 11.64
N TRP A 25 2.63 21.30 10.87
CA TRP A 25 3.28 22.47 10.31
C TRP A 25 2.52 23.71 10.75
N LYS A 26 3.17 24.53 11.60
CA LYS A 26 2.52 25.64 12.31
C LYS A 26 1.29 25.15 13.08
N ASP A 27 0.11 25.64 12.76
CA ASP A 27 -1.19 25.32 13.34
C ASP A 27 -1.97 24.26 12.53
N HIS A 28 -1.37 23.71 11.47
CA HIS A 28 -2.00 22.70 10.63
C HIS A 28 -1.51 21.29 10.95
N GLN A 29 -2.46 20.37 11.15
CA GLN A 29 -2.20 18.93 11.11
C GLN A 29 -2.36 18.44 9.68
N ILE A 30 -1.26 17.98 9.09
CA ILE A 30 -1.19 17.58 7.69
C ILE A 30 -0.99 16.06 7.62
N ARG A 31 -1.99 15.37 7.09
CA ARG A 31 -1.94 13.93 6.81
C ARG A 31 -1.31 13.68 5.45
N VAL A 32 -0.38 12.73 5.39
CA VAL A 32 0.33 12.32 4.18
C VAL A 32 -0.29 11.02 3.67
N ILE A 33 -0.80 11.05 2.43
CA ILE A 33 -1.32 9.87 1.74
C ILE A 33 -0.41 9.56 0.55
N PRO A 34 0.13 8.33 0.42
CA PRO A 34 0.81 7.94 -0.81
C PRO A 34 -0.17 8.07 -1.99
N ALA A 35 0.24 8.81 -3.02
CA ALA A 35 -0.60 9.15 -4.16
C ALA A 35 0.16 8.90 -5.47
N LYS A 36 0.75 7.72 -5.59
CA LYS A 36 1.53 7.30 -6.76
C LYS A 36 0.69 7.41 -8.04
N GLY A 37 1.29 7.86 -9.13
CA GLY A 37 0.54 8.13 -10.37
C GLY A 37 1.38 8.90 -11.37
N HIS A 38 1.43 10.22 -11.24
CA HIS A 38 2.29 11.08 -12.06
C HIS A 38 3.79 10.82 -11.81
N THR A 39 4.17 10.49 -10.57
CA THR A 39 5.51 10.02 -10.20
C THR A 39 5.42 8.94 -9.12
N TYR A 40 6.52 8.22 -8.88
CA TYR A 40 6.63 7.24 -7.79
C TYR A 40 6.47 7.86 -6.40
N GLY A 41 7.10 9.02 -6.18
CA GLY A 41 7.17 9.70 -4.88
C GLY A 41 6.01 10.65 -4.59
N MET A 42 5.00 10.73 -5.48
CA MET A 42 3.88 11.64 -5.29
C MET A 42 3.07 11.28 -4.03
N VAL A 43 2.69 12.31 -3.29
CA VAL A 43 1.82 12.23 -2.11
C VAL A 43 0.70 13.25 -2.23
N SER A 44 -0.43 12.95 -1.60
CA SER A 44 -1.51 13.88 -1.36
C SER A 44 -1.46 14.35 0.09
N LEU A 45 -1.52 15.67 0.29
CA LEU A 45 -1.46 16.30 1.61
C LEU A 45 -2.84 16.78 2.01
N ILE A 46 -3.35 16.28 3.14
CA ILE A 46 -4.72 16.51 3.58
C ILE A 46 -4.70 17.26 4.89
N THR A 47 -5.44 18.35 4.98
CA THR A 47 -5.48 19.21 6.18
C THR A 47 -6.85 19.87 6.33
N ARG A 48 -7.03 20.63 7.41
CA ARG A 48 -8.17 21.51 7.59
C ARG A 48 -7.75 22.97 7.45
N VAL A 49 -8.50 23.71 6.63
CA VAL A 49 -8.37 25.17 6.42
C VAL A 49 -9.77 25.76 6.52
N ASP A 50 -9.96 26.78 7.36
CA ASP A 50 -11.25 27.45 7.58
C ASP A 50 -12.43 26.49 7.86
N GLY A 51 -12.15 25.43 8.63
CA GLY A 51 -13.13 24.38 8.98
C GLY A 51 -13.39 23.33 7.88
N GLN A 52 -12.88 23.53 6.67
CA GLN A 52 -13.05 22.62 5.54
C GLN A 52 -11.89 21.61 5.47
N LYS A 53 -12.19 20.35 5.11
CA LYS A 53 -11.17 19.32 4.88
C LYS A 53 -10.72 19.41 3.43
N VAL A 54 -9.48 19.80 3.19
CA VAL A 54 -8.94 20.07 1.85
C VAL A 54 -7.79 19.13 1.52
N ALA A 55 -7.53 18.91 0.24
CA ALA A 55 -6.36 18.17 -0.24
C ALA A 55 -5.51 19.00 -1.20
N PHE A 56 -4.19 18.93 -1.07
CA PHE A 56 -3.25 19.30 -2.12
C PHE A 56 -2.83 18.01 -2.83
N THR A 57 -3.20 17.87 -4.10
CA THR A 57 -3.19 16.57 -4.81
C THR A 57 -2.12 16.45 -5.88
N GLY A 58 -1.25 17.44 -6.04
CA GLY A 58 -0.23 17.43 -7.09
C GLY A 58 -0.87 17.27 -8.48
N ASP A 59 -0.29 16.38 -9.28
CA ASP A 59 -0.77 16.04 -10.63
C ASP A 59 -1.57 14.72 -10.67
N GLN A 60 -2.23 14.38 -9.56
CA GLN A 60 -3.08 13.19 -9.47
C GLN A 60 -4.32 13.26 -10.37
N MET A 61 -4.98 14.42 -10.43
CA MET A 61 -6.17 14.67 -11.25
C MET A 61 -6.39 16.19 -11.40
N SER A 62 -6.93 16.62 -12.54
CA SER A 62 -7.42 17.98 -12.78
C SER A 62 -8.95 18.02 -12.90
N THR A 63 -9.52 19.23 -12.83
CA THR A 63 -10.97 19.47 -12.97
C THR A 63 -11.59 18.75 -14.16
N GLY A 64 -12.80 18.21 -13.98
CA GLY A 64 -13.53 17.44 -14.98
C GLY A 64 -13.11 15.96 -15.04
N GLY A 65 -12.30 15.49 -14.08
CA GLY A 65 -11.82 14.12 -14.00
C GLY A 65 -10.82 13.81 -15.11
N ASN A 66 -9.80 14.65 -15.29
CA ASN A 66 -8.80 14.48 -16.34
C ASN A 66 -7.39 14.33 -15.75
N LEU A 67 -6.48 13.78 -16.55
CA LEU A 67 -5.05 13.77 -16.24
C LEU A 67 -4.41 15.02 -16.84
N TYR A 68 -3.50 15.66 -16.10
CA TYR A 68 -2.72 16.78 -16.62
C TYR A 68 -1.84 16.36 -17.81
N GLN A 69 -1.14 15.22 -17.67
CA GLN A 69 -0.24 14.67 -18.70
C GLN A 69 -0.39 13.16 -18.80
N LEU A 70 -0.92 12.67 -19.92
CA LEU A 70 -1.09 11.23 -20.14
C LEU A 70 0.25 10.48 -20.20
N HIS A 71 1.30 11.09 -20.75
CA HIS A 71 2.61 10.44 -20.90
C HIS A 71 3.26 10.10 -19.54
N ALA A 72 2.87 10.78 -18.46
CA ALA A 72 3.35 10.47 -17.12
C ALA A 72 2.81 9.12 -16.59
N MET A 73 1.87 8.49 -17.30
CA MET A 73 1.38 7.16 -16.97
C MET A 73 2.30 6.05 -17.48
N GLU A 74 3.20 6.36 -18.41
CA GLU A 74 4.23 5.46 -18.93
C GLU A 74 5.49 5.57 -18.06
N TYR A 75 5.81 4.51 -17.35
CA TYR A 75 6.94 4.39 -16.44
C TYR A 75 8.12 3.65 -17.08
N ALA A 76 7.81 2.76 -18.01
CA ALA A 76 8.76 2.07 -18.88
C ALA A 76 8.23 2.09 -20.31
N TYR A 77 9.14 1.96 -21.28
CA TYR A 77 8.77 2.02 -22.69
C TYR A 77 7.71 0.98 -23.04
N GLY A 78 6.51 1.43 -23.44
CA GLY A 78 5.38 0.59 -23.81
C GLY A 78 4.52 0.09 -22.66
N ASP A 79 4.72 0.58 -21.43
CA ASP A 79 3.85 0.30 -20.28
C ASP A 79 2.82 1.42 -20.03
N LEU A 80 1.88 1.16 -19.11
CA LEU A 80 1.00 2.18 -18.55
C LEU A 80 0.76 1.95 -17.06
N ALA A 81 1.82 1.63 -16.31
CA ALA A 81 1.71 1.31 -14.88
C ALA A 81 1.08 2.46 -14.06
N GLY A 82 1.27 3.70 -14.50
CA GLY A 82 0.67 4.87 -13.86
C GLY A 82 -0.86 4.89 -13.89
N VAL A 83 -1.50 4.17 -14.82
CA VAL A 83 -2.97 4.04 -14.85
C VAL A 83 -3.47 3.27 -13.63
N GLU A 84 -2.79 2.17 -13.27
CA GLU A 84 -3.07 1.42 -12.04
C GLU A 84 -2.86 2.30 -10.82
N PHE A 85 -1.69 2.92 -10.70
CA PHE A 85 -1.35 3.73 -9.53
C PHE A 85 -2.31 4.90 -9.36
N THR A 86 -2.65 5.58 -10.45
CA THR A 86 -3.58 6.71 -10.41
C THR A 86 -4.97 6.26 -9.97
N MET A 87 -5.48 5.13 -10.49
CA MET A 87 -6.77 4.58 -10.06
C MET A 87 -6.77 4.30 -8.54
N GLN A 88 -5.77 3.58 -8.04
CA GLN A 88 -5.69 3.25 -6.62
C GLN A 88 -5.55 4.51 -5.75
N SER A 89 -4.75 5.48 -6.18
CA SER A 89 -4.57 6.76 -5.49
C SER A 89 -5.84 7.60 -5.44
N VAL A 90 -6.62 7.69 -6.53
CA VAL A 90 -7.88 8.47 -6.51
C VAL A 90 -8.94 7.81 -5.66
N LEU A 91 -8.96 6.47 -5.60
CA LEU A 91 -9.82 5.75 -4.67
C LEU A 91 -9.40 6.00 -3.21
N ALA A 92 -8.10 6.06 -2.90
CA ALA A 92 -7.61 6.44 -1.59
C ALA A 92 -8.00 7.89 -1.22
N LEU A 93 -7.91 8.83 -2.16
CA LEU A 93 -8.37 10.21 -1.96
C LEU A 93 -9.90 10.27 -1.71
N ASN A 94 -10.67 9.47 -2.44
CA ASN A 94 -12.13 9.42 -2.28
C ASN A 94 -12.54 9.02 -0.85
N LYS A 95 -11.82 8.06 -0.25
CA LYS A 95 -12.02 7.62 1.15
C LYS A 95 -11.83 8.77 2.15
N GLU A 96 -11.02 9.77 1.81
CA GLU A 96 -10.74 10.90 2.69
C GLU A 96 -11.86 11.94 2.69
N ASN A 97 -12.85 11.87 1.79
CA ASN A 97 -14.04 12.74 1.79
C ASN A 97 -13.69 14.24 1.90
N VAL A 98 -12.74 14.70 1.07
CA VAL A 98 -12.31 16.09 1.06
C VAL A 98 -13.32 16.97 0.31
N SER A 99 -13.54 18.20 0.77
CA SER A 99 -14.51 19.11 0.17
C SER A 99 -13.96 19.84 -1.05
N ILE A 100 -12.64 20.03 -1.11
CA ILE A 100 -11.96 20.66 -2.25
C ILE A 100 -10.56 20.07 -2.40
N ALA A 101 -10.15 19.86 -3.64
CA ALA A 101 -8.78 19.47 -3.98
C ALA A 101 -8.09 20.57 -4.79
N TYR A 102 -6.82 20.82 -4.48
CA TYR A 102 -5.96 21.79 -5.13
C TYR A 102 -4.87 21.04 -5.92
N PRO A 103 -5.05 20.87 -7.24
CA PRO A 103 -4.02 20.30 -8.09
C PRO A 103 -2.87 21.29 -8.29
N SER A 104 -1.71 20.79 -8.73
CA SER A 104 -0.58 21.65 -9.11
C SER A 104 -0.85 22.44 -10.40
N HIS A 105 -1.73 21.91 -11.27
CA HIS A 105 -2.09 22.53 -12.54
C HIS A 105 -3.60 22.58 -12.75
N GLY A 106 -4.08 23.74 -13.22
CA GLY A 106 -5.50 23.98 -13.47
C GLY A 106 -6.22 24.63 -12.28
N GLU A 107 -7.54 24.57 -12.31
CA GLU A 107 -8.41 25.17 -11.30
C GLU A 107 -8.58 24.24 -10.09
N ALA A 108 -9.01 24.82 -8.96
CA ALA A 108 -9.41 24.03 -7.81
C ALA A 108 -10.62 23.12 -8.14
N ILE A 109 -10.65 21.93 -7.56
CA ILE A 109 -11.66 20.90 -7.79
C ILE A 109 -12.66 20.94 -6.64
N SER A 110 -13.81 21.58 -6.85
CA SER A 110 -14.89 21.66 -5.84
C SER A 110 -15.78 20.42 -5.80
N GLU A 111 -15.87 19.67 -6.89
CA GLU A 111 -16.70 18.47 -7.03
C GLU A 111 -15.81 17.21 -7.04
N VAL A 112 -15.00 17.02 -6.00
CA VAL A 112 -13.92 16.01 -5.95
C VAL A 112 -14.41 14.61 -6.29
N ASN A 113 -15.43 14.11 -5.59
CA ASN A 113 -15.96 12.76 -5.82
C ASN A 113 -16.53 12.61 -7.23
N ALA A 114 -17.24 13.63 -7.74
CA ALA A 114 -17.81 13.57 -9.08
C ALA A 114 -16.72 13.63 -10.17
N ASP A 115 -15.61 14.31 -9.93
CA ASP A 115 -14.44 14.28 -10.83
C ASP A 115 -13.72 12.94 -10.79
N ILE A 116 -13.60 12.31 -9.62
CA ILE A 116 -13.08 10.94 -9.49
C ILE A 116 -13.97 9.97 -10.29
N GLU A 117 -15.29 10.01 -10.10
CA GLU A 117 -16.26 9.19 -10.85
C GLU A 117 -16.17 9.40 -12.37
N ARG A 118 -15.79 10.60 -12.83
CA ARG A 118 -15.54 10.90 -14.25
C ARG A 118 -14.19 10.36 -14.75
N LEU A 119 -13.17 10.30 -13.89
CA LEU A 119 -11.82 9.84 -14.24
C LEU A 119 -11.74 8.31 -14.29
N GLU A 120 -12.36 7.62 -13.34
CA GLU A 120 -12.34 6.15 -13.22
C GLU A 120 -12.61 5.42 -14.55
N PRO A 121 -13.73 5.65 -15.27
CA PRO A 121 -14.01 4.95 -16.53
C PRO A 121 -13.01 5.30 -17.65
N LYS A 122 -12.34 6.47 -17.59
CA LYS A 122 -11.30 6.82 -18.55
C LYS A 122 -10.02 6.01 -18.29
N LEU A 123 -9.65 5.83 -17.02
CA LEU A 123 -8.54 4.97 -16.62
C LEU A 123 -8.82 3.50 -16.97
N GLU A 124 -10.04 3.01 -16.71
CA GLU A 124 -10.47 1.67 -17.13
C GLU A 124 -10.37 1.49 -18.64
N LYS A 125 -10.82 2.49 -19.41
CA LYS A 125 -10.71 2.44 -20.86
C LYS A 125 -9.25 2.39 -21.32
N LEU A 126 -8.35 3.17 -20.71
CA LEU A 126 -6.92 3.16 -21.00
C LEU A 126 -6.29 1.80 -20.69
N ALA A 127 -6.61 1.19 -19.55
CA ALA A 127 -6.12 -0.13 -19.16
C ALA A 127 -6.57 -1.25 -20.11
N ASN A 128 -7.68 -1.05 -20.83
CA ASN A 128 -8.18 -1.98 -21.84
C ASN A 128 -7.64 -1.71 -23.25
N ILE A 129 -6.80 -0.69 -23.45
CA ILE A 129 -6.10 -0.49 -24.72
C ILE A 129 -4.99 -1.56 -24.77
N SER A 130 -5.12 -2.48 -25.73
CA SER A 130 -4.25 -3.65 -25.95
C SER A 130 -2.76 -3.41 -25.69
N ARG A 131 -2.03 -4.43 -25.24
CA ARG A 131 -0.55 -4.45 -25.08
C ARG A 131 0.05 -3.43 -24.10
N LEU A 132 -0.77 -2.65 -23.40
CA LEU A 132 -0.29 -1.73 -22.37
C LEU A 132 -0.32 -2.45 -21.03
N PHE A 133 0.87 -2.69 -20.50
CA PHE A 133 1.12 -3.37 -19.24
C PHE A 133 0.84 -2.42 -18.06
N THR A 134 -0.34 -2.51 -17.44
CA THR A 134 -0.69 -1.64 -16.30
C THR A 134 -0.21 -2.20 -14.97
N SER A 135 -0.03 -3.52 -14.88
CA SER A 135 0.53 -4.17 -13.69
C SER A 135 2.02 -4.52 -13.84
N GLY A 136 2.64 -4.02 -14.91
CA GLY A 136 3.98 -4.39 -15.34
C GLY A 136 3.97 -5.61 -16.27
N TRP A 137 5.09 -6.34 -16.31
CA TRP A 137 5.32 -7.47 -17.22
C TRP A 137 4.22 -8.54 -17.14
N ASN A 138 4.12 -9.38 -18.17
CA ASN A 138 3.12 -10.45 -18.32
C ASN A 138 2.88 -11.25 -17.01
N THR A 139 1.83 -10.85 -16.29
CA THR A 139 1.48 -11.34 -14.94
C THR A 139 0.75 -12.68 -14.95
N GLY A 140 0.46 -13.22 -16.14
CA GLY A 140 -0.30 -14.46 -16.30
C GLY A 140 -1.80 -14.32 -15.98
N PHE A 141 -2.27 -13.10 -15.72
CA PHE A 141 -3.67 -12.73 -15.58
C PHE A 141 -3.95 -11.44 -16.35
N GLU A 142 -5.23 -11.06 -16.44
CA GLU A 142 -5.61 -9.80 -17.07
C GLU A 142 -5.30 -8.61 -16.15
N ASP A 143 -4.39 -7.73 -16.54
CA ASP A 143 -3.89 -6.62 -15.73
C ASP A 143 -5.00 -5.70 -15.16
N TRP A 144 -6.12 -5.54 -15.85
CA TRP A 144 -7.25 -4.73 -15.37
C TRP A 144 -7.85 -5.26 -14.05
N LYS A 145 -7.55 -6.50 -13.65
CA LYS A 145 -7.90 -7.06 -12.33
C LYS A 145 -7.19 -6.38 -11.16
N THR A 146 -6.06 -5.72 -11.41
CA THR A 146 -5.25 -4.98 -10.43
C THR A 146 -5.44 -3.47 -10.50
N LEU A 147 -6.11 -2.98 -11.55
CA LEU A 147 -6.39 -1.55 -11.73
C LEU A 147 -7.04 -0.94 -10.49
N ARG A 148 -8.00 -1.67 -9.94
CA ARG A 148 -8.56 -1.44 -8.61
C ARG A 148 -7.95 -2.42 -7.64
N GLU A 149 -8.19 -2.19 -6.36
CA GLU A 149 -7.90 -3.17 -5.32
C GLU A 149 -8.56 -4.53 -5.65
N SER A 150 -7.79 -5.62 -5.59
CA SER A 150 -8.32 -6.98 -5.74
C SER A 150 -9.25 -7.36 -4.59
N LYS A 151 -9.92 -8.51 -4.69
CA LYS A 151 -10.77 -9.03 -3.61
C LYS A 151 -10.18 -10.28 -3.00
N LEU A 152 -10.27 -10.37 -1.68
CA LEU A 152 -9.97 -11.58 -0.93
C LEU A 152 -10.86 -12.75 -1.37
N GLU A 153 -10.25 -13.89 -1.64
CA GLU A 153 -10.88 -15.16 -1.94
C GLU A 153 -11.05 -15.99 -0.66
N LYS A 154 -12.27 -16.45 -0.39
CA LYS A 154 -12.56 -17.31 0.77
C LYS A 154 -12.17 -18.76 0.47
N ILE A 155 -11.16 -19.27 1.19
CA ILE A 155 -10.77 -20.70 1.14
C ILE A 155 -11.61 -21.51 2.15
N SER A 156 -11.75 -20.99 3.37
CA SER A 156 -12.58 -21.58 4.42
C SER A 156 -13.21 -20.49 5.28
N ASP A 157 -14.00 -20.84 6.29
CA ASP A 157 -14.58 -19.88 7.24
C ASP A 157 -13.52 -19.06 7.99
N HIS A 158 -12.31 -19.60 8.12
CA HIS A 158 -11.23 -18.99 8.88
C HIS A 158 -9.96 -18.69 8.06
N LEU A 159 -10.00 -18.87 6.73
CA LEU A 159 -8.86 -18.66 5.86
C LEU A 159 -9.27 -17.93 4.58
N LEU A 160 -8.65 -16.78 4.35
CA LEU A 160 -8.75 -16.01 3.13
C LEU A 160 -7.40 -15.98 2.41
N TRP A 161 -7.46 -15.80 1.10
CA TRP A 161 -6.31 -15.63 0.23
C TRP A 161 -6.46 -14.35 -0.58
N ALA A 162 -5.39 -13.58 -0.72
CA ALA A 162 -5.36 -12.35 -1.49
C ALA A 162 -5.49 -12.55 -3.01
N GLY A 163 -5.48 -13.81 -3.46
CA GLY A 163 -5.54 -14.15 -4.87
C GLY A 163 -4.20 -13.91 -5.58
N PRO A 164 -4.10 -14.30 -6.86
CA PRO A 164 -2.87 -14.21 -7.63
C PRO A 164 -2.50 -12.77 -8.03
N TYR A 165 -3.37 -11.80 -7.73
CA TYR A 165 -3.28 -10.41 -8.17
C TYR A 165 -2.36 -9.56 -7.30
N THR A 166 -2.19 -9.94 -6.03
CA THR A 166 -1.29 -9.25 -5.11
C THR A 166 0.14 -9.76 -5.28
N CYS A 167 1.14 -8.88 -5.17
CA CYS A 167 2.54 -9.30 -5.26
C CYS A 167 2.92 -10.20 -4.09
N SER A 168 2.46 -9.82 -2.88
CA SER A 168 2.73 -10.55 -1.63
C SER A 168 2.03 -11.92 -1.56
N ASN A 169 1.00 -12.16 -2.38
CA ASN A 169 0.22 -13.40 -2.38
C ASN A 169 -0.24 -13.82 -0.96
N PHE A 170 -0.67 -12.85 -0.15
CA PHE A 170 -0.82 -13.04 1.28
C PHE A 170 -2.06 -13.84 1.69
N TYR A 171 -2.05 -14.30 2.94
CA TYR A 171 -3.17 -14.99 3.56
C TYR A 171 -3.65 -14.28 4.82
N VAL A 172 -4.94 -14.47 5.12
CA VAL A 172 -5.57 -13.95 6.34
C VAL A 172 -6.21 -15.11 7.08
N VAL A 173 -5.85 -15.27 8.36
CA VAL A 173 -6.50 -16.19 9.28
C VAL A 173 -7.47 -15.39 10.15
N LEU A 174 -8.76 -15.74 10.07
CA LEU A 174 -9.81 -15.08 10.82
C LEU A 174 -10.08 -15.83 12.12
N SER A 175 -10.16 -15.12 13.25
CA SER A 175 -10.60 -15.71 14.52
C SER A 175 -12.11 -16.04 14.53
N GLY A 176 -12.91 -15.30 13.76
CA GLY A 176 -14.38 -15.29 13.86
C GLY A 176 -14.93 -14.38 14.96
N SER A 177 -14.08 -13.74 15.76
CA SER A 177 -14.46 -12.81 16.85
C SER A 177 -14.02 -11.37 16.60
N GLY A 178 -13.72 -11.00 15.35
CA GLY A 178 -13.25 -9.67 14.97
C GLY A 178 -11.73 -9.48 15.02
N HIS A 179 -10.96 -10.53 15.27
CA HIS A 179 -9.50 -10.51 15.24
C HIS A 179 -8.97 -11.28 14.03
N ALA A 180 -7.82 -10.86 13.50
CA ALA A 180 -7.16 -11.52 12.38
C ALA A 180 -5.63 -11.61 12.56
N MET A 181 -5.05 -12.62 11.90
CA MET A 181 -3.61 -12.74 11.67
C MET A 181 -3.34 -12.72 10.16
N LEU A 182 -2.29 -12.02 9.74
CA LEU A 182 -1.84 -11.99 8.35
C LEU A 182 -0.55 -12.83 8.17
N ILE A 183 -0.43 -13.51 7.04
CA ILE A 183 0.76 -14.25 6.63
C ILE A 183 1.27 -13.63 5.34
N ASP A 184 2.46 -13.02 5.43
CA ASP A 184 2.97 -12.04 4.47
C ASP A 184 2.01 -10.83 4.32
N TYR A 185 2.51 -9.59 4.26
CA TYR A 185 1.64 -8.44 3.96
C TYR A 185 2.49 -7.31 3.41
N GLY A 186 2.40 -7.13 2.10
CA GLY A 186 3.22 -6.16 1.38
C GLY A 186 2.48 -5.54 0.20
N LEU A 187 3.01 -5.69 -1.00
CA LEU A 187 2.53 -4.91 -2.14
C LEU A 187 1.21 -5.45 -2.72
N SER A 188 0.35 -4.49 -3.11
CA SER A 188 -1.01 -4.75 -3.59
C SER A 188 -1.10 -5.35 -4.97
N SER A 189 -0.07 -5.19 -5.80
CA SER A 189 0.03 -5.76 -7.13
C SER A 189 1.49 -5.85 -7.58
N PRO A 190 1.79 -6.66 -8.61
CA PRO A 190 3.11 -6.67 -9.26
C PRO A 190 3.56 -5.29 -9.76
N GLY A 191 2.63 -4.41 -10.14
CA GLY A 191 2.94 -3.07 -10.63
C GLY A 191 3.73 -2.25 -9.62
N HIS A 192 3.46 -2.44 -8.32
CA HIS A 192 4.16 -1.73 -7.25
C HIS A 192 5.58 -2.22 -6.98
N LEU A 193 5.97 -3.40 -7.47
CA LEU A 193 7.32 -3.95 -7.30
C LEU A 193 8.33 -3.30 -8.26
N HIS A 194 7.87 -2.67 -9.35
CA HIS A 194 8.73 -1.98 -10.32
C HIS A 194 9.84 -2.83 -10.93
N PHE A 195 9.60 -4.13 -11.06
CA PHE A 195 10.55 -5.03 -11.68
C PHE A 195 10.84 -4.57 -13.12
N GLY A 196 12.07 -4.12 -13.40
CA GLY A 196 12.49 -3.74 -14.75
C GLY A 196 11.99 -2.40 -15.29
N ASN A 197 11.41 -1.51 -14.46
CA ASN A 197 11.07 -0.15 -14.91
C ASN A 197 12.31 0.76 -14.85
N ASP A 198 12.55 1.52 -15.93
CA ASP A 198 13.84 2.17 -16.21
C ASP A 198 14.17 3.40 -15.34
N HIS A 199 13.33 3.78 -14.37
CA HIS A 199 13.46 5.05 -13.67
C HIS A 199 13.25 4.90 -12.17
N SER A 200 14.18 5.49 -11.40
CA SER A 200 14.29 5.52 -9.93
C SER A 200 14.50 4.16 -9.26
N GLY A 201 15.66 3.98 -8.63
CA GLY A 201 16.00 2.75 -7.88
C GLY A 201 15.07 2.46 -6.69
N MET A 202 15.50 1.57 -5.79
CA MET A 202 14.71 0.99 -4.68
C MET A 202 13.79 1.95 -3.89
N ARG A 203 14.06 3.26 -3.86
CA ARG A 203 13.19 4.32 -3.30
C ARG A 203 11.80 4.46 -3.96
N ALA A 204 11.56 3.80 -5.10
CA ALA A 204 10.25 3.76 -5.75
C ALA A 204 9.28 2.76 -5.09
N LEU A 205 9.80 1.83 -4.29
CA LEU A 205 9.00 0.84 -3.56
C LEU A 205 8.35 1.52 -2.35
N ARG A 206 7.05 1.78 -2.46
CA ARG A 206 6.25 2.42 -1.40
C ARG A 206 5.03 1.58 -1.16
N PHE A 207 4.76 1.31 0.11
CA PHE A 207 3.57 0.57 0.52
C PHE A 207 2.31 1.43 0.28
N VAL A 208 1.29 0.80 -0.30
CA VAL A 208 -0.05 1.38 -0.44
C VAL A 208 -1.01 0.49 0.33
N GLU A 209 -1.74 1.09 1.28
CA GLU A 209 -2.77 0.39 2.05
C GLU A 209 -3.78 -0.30 1.12
N HIS A 210 -4.08 -1.57 1.42
CA HIS A 210 -4.99 -2.41 0.64
C HIS A 210 -5.59 -3.54 1.50
N HIS A 211 -6.78 -4.01 1.14
CA HIS A 211 -7.63 -5.04 1.74
C HIS A 211 -8.10 -4.82 3.18
N ILE A 212 -7.60 -3.79 3.87
CA ILE A 212 -8.00 -3.47 5.25
C ILE A 212 -9.48 -3.12 5.36
N ASP A 213 -10.00 -2.32 4.42
CA ASP A 213 -11.43 -1.97 4.39
C ASP A 213 -12.28 -3.20 4.14
N GLN A 214 -11.88 -4.08 3.23
CA GLN A 214 -12.60 -5.33 2.97
C GLN A 214 -12.63 -6.22 4.22
N LEU A 215 -11.51 -6.36 4.93
CA LEU A 215 -11.45 -7.12 6.18
C LEU A 215 -12.41 -6.56 7.23
N ARG A 216 -12.51 -5.24 7.34
CA ARG A 216 -13.46 -4.58 8.25
C ARG A 216 -14.91 -4.80 7.82
N ASP A 217 -15.23 -4.46 6.58
CA ASP A 217 -16.60 -4.31 6.10
C ASP A 217 -17.25 -5.66 5.79
N ASP A 218 -16.51 -6.58 5.17
CA ASP A 218 -17.04 -7.88 4.75
C ASP A 218 -16.84 -8.98 5.80
N TYR A 219 -15.75 -8.91 6.58
CA TYR A 219 -15.33 -9.97 7.51
C TYR A 219 -15.37 -9.56 8.99
N GLY A 220 -15.78 -8.33 9.30
CA GLY A 220 -15.95 -7.84 10.66
C GLY A 220 -14.64 -7.75 11.46
N VAL A 221 -13.49 -7.69 10.78
CA VAL A 221 -12.18 -7.56 11.44
C VAL A 221 -12.05 -6.16 12.03
N GLN A 222 -11.83 -6.09 13.33
CA GLN A 222 -11.59 -4.87 14.10
C GLN A 222 -10.11 -4.73 14.49
N GLN A 223 -9.41 -5.86 14.64
CA GLN A 223 -8.03 -5.90 15.10
C GLN A 223 -7.20 -6.88 14.29
N ILE A 224 -6.02 -6.45 13.85
CA ILE A 224 -4.98 -7.32 13.30
C ILE A 224 -3.92 -7.48 14.38
N GLU A 225 -3.89 -8.66 15.02
CA GLU A 225 -3.06 -8.90 16.21
C GLU A 225 -1.64 -9.32 15.84
N LEU A 226 -1.52 -10.10 14.77
CA LEU A 226 -0.27 -10.76 14.41
C LEU A 226 -0.05 -10.72 12.90
N VAL A 227 1.20 -10.46 12.51
CA VAL A 227 1.68 -10.69 11.14
C VAL A 227 2.91 -11.60 11.17
N VAL A 228 2.92 -12.58 10.28
CA VAL A 228 4.02 -13.55 10.15
C VAL A 228 4.62 -13.45 8.74
N PRO A 229 5.81 -12.84 8.58
CA PRO A 229 6.54 -12.92 7.32
C PRO A 229 7.17 -14.31 7.15
N THR A 230 6.97 -14.93 6.00
CA THR A 230 7.49 -16.26 5.67
C THR A 230 8.93 -16.20 5.16
N HIS A 231 9.31 -15.13 4.47
CA HIS A 231 10.64 -14.90 3.90
C HIS A 231 10.93 -13.40 3.70
N ILE A 232 12.13 -13.08 3.21
CA ILE A 232 12.62 -11.70 3.12
C ILE A 232 12.64 -11.25 1.67
N HIS A 233 11.58 -10.57 1.26
CA HIS A 233 11.58 -9.64 0.13
C HIS A 233 10.65 -8.47 0.49
N ASP A 234 10.96 -7.28 -0.02
CA ASP A 234 10.23 -6.05 0.33
C ASP A 234 8.74 -6.16 0.03
N ASP A 235 8.39 -6.84 -1.06
CA ASP A 235 7.02 -7.04 -1.49
C ASP A 235 6.18 -7.92 -0.56
N HIS A 236 6.80 -8.62 0.40
CA HIS A 236 6.11 -9.40 1.43
C HIS A 236 6.12 -8.73 2.83
N ILE A 237 6.98 -7.75 3.06
CA ILE A 237 7.21 -7.18 4.41
C ILE A 237 6.91 -5.68 4.53
N CYS A 238 6.79 -4.96 3.41
CA CYS A 238 6.67 -3.49 3.42
C CYS A 238 5.40 -2.97 4.10
N GLY A 239 4.35 -3.80 4.26
CA GLY A 239 3.11 -3.44 4.95
C GLY A 239 3.15 -3.61 6.47
N ILE A 240 4.15 -4.33 7.00
CA ILE A 240 4.26 -4.62 8.45
C ILE A 240 4.34 -3.33 9.30
N PRO A 241 5.18 -2.33 8.98
CA PRO A 241 5.26 -1.11 9.78
C PRO A 241 3.93 -0.34 9.82
N PHE A 242 3.19 -0.34 8.72
CA PHE A 242 1.85 0.23 8.67
C PHE A 242 0.89 -0.50 9.63
N LEU A 243 0.89 -1.84 9.64
CA LEU A 243 0.08 -2.63 10.57
C LEU A 243 0.46 -2.35 12.03
N GLN A 244 1.76 -2.27 12.33
CA GLN A 244 2.27 -1.93 13.67
C GLN A 244 1.77 -0.56 14.13
N ARG A 245 1.86 0.47 13.28
CA ARG A 245 1.38 1.81 13.62
C ARG A 245 -0.13 1.90 13.74
N LYS A 246 -0.88 1.24 12.83
CA LYS A 246 -2.35 1.37 12.75
C LYS A 246 -3.07 0.51 13.77
N PHE A 247 -2.59 -0.71 14.02
CA PHE A 247 -3.27 -1.70 14.87
C PHE A 247 -2.44 -2.11 16.08
N GLY A 248 -1.16 -1.74 16.20
CA GLY A 248 -0.29 -2.29 17.24
C GLY A 248 0.02 -3.77 17.01
N THR A 249 -0.06 -4.24 15.76
CA THR A 249 0.17 -5.63 15.36
C THR A 249 1.55 -6.13 15.81
N GLU A 250 1.65 -7.33 16.37
CA GLU A 250 2.93 -7.96 16.62
C GLU A 250 3.49 -8.59 15.34
N CYS A 251 4.82 -8.56 15.16
CA CYS A 251 5.49 -9.28 14.07
C CYS A 251 6.22 -10.49 14.64
N TRP A 252 5.82 -11.70 14.26
CA TRP A 252 6.53 -12.93 14.64
C TRP A 252 7.19 -13.53 13.41
N ALA A 253 8.51 -13.71 13.46
CA ALA A 253 9.26 -14.29 12.36
C ALA A 253 10.19 -15.39 12.85
N LEU A 254 10.60 -16.27 11.92
CA LEU A 254 11.71 -17.19 12.15
C LEU A 254 12.99 -16.39 12.46
N ASP A 255 13.86 -16.93 13.32
CA ASP A 255 15.08 -16.22 13.74
C ASP A 255 15.94 -15.75 12.55
N CYS A 256 16.07 -16.58 11.50
CA CYS A 256 16.81 -16.22 10.28
C CYS A 256 16.17 -15.07 9.50
N VAL A 257 14.83 -14.98 9.51
CA VAL A 257 14.08 -13.88 8.88
C VAL A 257 14.22 -12.62 9.72
N ALA A 258 13.99 -12.72 11.03
CA ALA A 258 14.13 -11.63 11.99
C ALA A 258 15.54 -11.03 11.99
N GLU A 259 16.58 -11.86 11.85
CA GLU A 259 17.98 -11.43 11.79
C GLU A 259 18.26 -10.52 10.60
N VAL A 260 17.70 -10.81 9.42
CA VAL A 260 17.88 -9.97 8.24
C VAL A 260 17.02 -8.72 8.31
N MET A 261 15.75 -8.84 8.73
CA MET A 261 14.87 -7.68 8.93
C MET A 261 15.46 -6.69 9.95
N GLY A 262 16.10 -7.18 11.01
CA GLY A 262 16.76 -6.34 12.02
C GLY A 262 18.11 -5.77 11.59
N ARG A 263 18.71 -6.27 10.49
CA ARG A 263 19.97 -5.78 9.92
C ARG A 263 19.77 -4.74 8.83
N GLN A 264 18.62 -4.75 8.15
CA GLN A 264 18.31 -3.76 7.13
C GLN A 264 18.31 -2.37 7.78
N HIS A 265 19.23 -1.51 7.33
CA HIS A 265 19.24 -0.10 7.69
C HIS A 265 17.94 0.57 7.20
N PRO A 266 17.43 1.62 7.91
CA PRO A 266 16.17 2.33 7.57
C PRO A 266 16.22 3.14 6.26
N SER A 267 16.99 2.71 5.25
CA SER A 267 17.23 3.46 4.02
C SER A 267 17.08 2.67 2.73
N GLU A 268 16.72 1.38 2.76
CA GLU A 268 16.72 0.57 1.54
C GLU A 268 15.36 0.12 1.00
N CYS A 269 14.26 0.17 1.77
CA CYS A 269 12.91 -0.02 1.24
C CYS A 269 11.80 0.17 2.28
N LEU A 270 12.15 0.05 3.55
CA LEU A 270 11.32 0.49 4.66
C LEU A 270 11.43 2.01 4.74
N ASP A 271 10.51 2.75 4.13
CA ASP A 271 10.30 4.18 4.42
C ASP A 271 9.66 4.34 5.82
N VAL A 272 10.25 3.65 6.80
CA VAL A 272 10.00 3.77 8.24
C VAL A 272 11.15 4.61 8.74
N THR A 273 11.05 5.92 8.51
CA THR A 273 12.06 6.88 8.95
C THR A 273 11.91 7.25 10.43
N ASP A 274 11.08 6.54 11.17
CA ASP A 274 11.14 6.47 12.63
C ASP A 274 12.01 5.26 13.05
N PRO A 275 13.06 5.41 13.88
CA PRO A 275 13.77 4.29 14.50
C PRO A 275 12.92 3.47 15.48
N LEU A 276 11.59 3.43 15.31
CA LEU A 276 10.78 2.32 15.77
C LEU A 276 11.26 1.07 15.04
N HIS A 277 12.26 0.44 15.64
CA HIS A 277 12.67 -0.93 15.41
C HIS A 277 11.44 -1.71 14.97
N LEU A 278 11.46 -2.26 13.76
CA LEU A 278 10.51 -3.29 13.39
C LEU A 278 10.50 -4.30 14.54
N ALA A 279 9.45 -4.25 15.36
CA ALA A 279 9.43 -4.97 16.62
C ALA A 279 9.13 -6.43 16.30
N VAL A 280 10.18 -7.18 15.98
CA VAL A 280 10.09 -8.60 15.66
C VAL A 280 10.28 -9.39 16.94
N ASN A 281 9.20 -10.01 17.40
CA ASN A 281 9.25 -10.97 18.48
C ASN A 281 9.90 -12.25 17.93
N ARG A 282 11.14 -12.53 18.38
CA ARG A 282 11.84 -13.78 18.08
C ARG A 282 11.11 -14.92 18.78
N SER A 283 10.39 -15.72 18.02
CA SER A 283 9.73 -16.91 18.55
C SER A 283 10.59 -18.14 18.26
N ASN A 284 10.80 -18.97 19.28
CA ASN A 284 11.34 -20.32 19.11
C ASN A 284 10.30 -21.20 18.39
N LEU A 285 10.14 -21.01 17.08
CA LEU A 285 9.33 -21.85 16.18
C LEU A 285 9.98 -23.24 15.95
N ASN A 286 10.60 -23.80 16.99
CA ASN A 286 11.19 -25.15 17.02
C ASN A 286 10.21 -26.20 17.59
N VAL A 287 8.89 -25.97 17.51
CA VAL A 287 7.88 -26.94 17.97
C VAL A 287 7.29 -27.68 16.78
N LEU A 288 8.13 -28.38 16.01
CA LEU A 288 7.72 -29.51 15.16
C LEU A 288 8.93 -30.43 14.91
N LYS A 289 9.69 -30.75 15.97
CA LYS A 289 10.51 -31.97 16.00
C LYS A 289 9.75 -33.04 16.77
N THR A 290 9.23 -34.00 16.03
CA THR A 290 8.63 -35.23 16.53
C THR A 290 9.61 -35.97 17.45
N SER A 291 9.33 -35.96 18.74
CA SER A 291 9.78 -37.03 19.64
C SER A 291 8.86 -37.14 20.85
N GLY A 292 8.08 -38.23 20.85
CA GLY A 292 7.63 -38.94 22.05
C GLY A 292 6.67 -38.25 23.04
N GLY A 293 5.38 -38.55 22.89
CA GLY A 293 4.50 -38.87 24.03
C GLY A 293 4.03 -37.74 24.95
N GLY A 294 2.85 -37.19 24.69
CA GLY A 294 2.08 -36.41 25.66
C GLY A 294 0.99 -35.57 25.02
N ARG A 295 -0.28 -35.96 25.17
CA ARG A 295 -1.45 -35.24 24.65
C ARG A 295 -1.56 -33.84 25.27
N ALA A 296 -1.55 -32.80 24.45
CA ALA A 296 -2.20 -31.53 24.76
C ALA A 296 -3.46 -31.44 23.88
N ALA A 297 -4.64 -31.61 24.50
CA ALA A 297 -5.92 -31.49 23.84
C ALA A 297 -6.37 -30.02 23.90
N PHE A 298 -6.66 -29.42 22.75
CA PHE A 298 -7.50 -28.23 22.68
C PHE A 298 -8.94 -28.65 23.03
N SER A 299 -9.47 -28.13 24.14
CA SER A 299 -10.83 -28.35 24.58
C SER A 299 -11.78 -27.40 23.85
N LEU A 300 -12.50 -27.90 22.86
CA LEU A 300 -13.72 -27.29 22.33
C LEU A 300 -14.88 -27.59 23.29
N THR A 301 -15.28 -26.61 24.10
CA THR A 301 -16.56 -26.68 24.82
C THR A 301 -17.69 -26.21 23.92
N GLN A 302 -18.44 -27.15 23.35
CA GLN A 302 -19.82 -26.92 22.91
C GLN A 302 -20.72 -26.75 24.14
N ASN A 303 -21.61 -25.77 24.13
CA ASN A 303 -22.75 -25.73 25.03
C ASN A 303 -24.05 -25.56 24.23
N ARG A 304 -24.80 -26.67 24.19
CA ARG A 304 -26.25 -26.91 24.06
C ARG A 304 -27.07 -26.11 23.05
#